data_AF-A0A2I0VNM9-F1
#
_entry.id   AF-A0A2I0VNM9-F1
#
_cell.length_a   1.000
_cell.length_b   1.000
_cell.length_c   1.000
_cell.angle_alpha   90.00
_cell.angle_beta   90.00
_cell.angle_gamma   90.00
#
_symmetry.space_group_name_H-M   'P 1'
#
loop_
_entity.id
_entity.type
_entity.pdbx_description
1 polymer ?
#
loop_
_entity_poly.entity_id
_entity_poly.type
_entity_poly.pdbx_seq_one_letter_code
_entity_poly.pdbx_strand_id
1 'polypeptide(L)' 'MVLPFVGTKEWVKSLNFSITDRWRSWHVDGQVAGYTESYSNNLTFATVKVKLF' A
#
# COMPACT_ATOMS: atom_id res chain seq x y z
N MET A 1 7.53 11.21 12.43
CA MET A 1 6.58 10.74 11.39
C MET A 1 5.35 11.61 11.47
N VAL A 2 5.13 12.49 10.49
CA VAL A 2 4.06 13.51 10.55
C VAL A 2 2.70 12.95 10.11
N LEU A 3 2.70 11.94 9.24
CA LEU A 3 1.48 11.27 8.75
C LEU A 3 1.71 9.75 8.63
N PRO A 4 1.05 8.92 9.44
CA PRO A 4 1.11 7.47 9.28
C PRO A 4 0.29 7.01 8.06
N PHE A 5 0.83 6.08 7.25
CA PHE A 5 0.12 5.52 6.10
C PHE A 5 -1.16 4.75 6.49
N VAL A 6 -1.28 4.36 7.76
CA VAL A 6 -2.44 3.62 8.31
C VAL A 6 -3.72 4.42 8.12
N GLY A 7 -3.71 5.73 8.37
CA GLY A 7 -4.90 6.57 8.19
C GLY A 7 -5.37 6.61 6.74
N THR A 8 -4.43 6.77 5.80
CA THR A 8 -4.73 6.71 4.36
C THR A 8 -5.24 5.34 3.94
N LYS A 9 -4.68 4.25 4.49
CA LYS A 9 -5.14 2.89 4.21
C LYS A 9 -6.58 2.67 4.71
N GLU A 10 -6.92 3.10 5.92
CA GLU A 10 -8.29 2.99 6.44
C GLU A 10 -9.27 3.87 5.65
N TRP A 11 -8.86 5.05 5.20
CA TRP A 11 -9.66 5.87 4.30
C TRP A 11 -9.94 5.16 2.96
N VAL A 12 -8.94 4.54 2.33
CA VAL A 12 -9.14 3.76 1.10
C VAL A 12 -10.09 2.59 1.33
N LYS A 13 -9.97 1.87 2.45
CA LYS A 13 -10.92 0.79 2.81
C LYS A 13 -12.35 1.28 2.97
N SER A 14 -12.55 2.50 3.47
CA SER A 14 -13.89 3.08 3.64
C SER A 14 -14.65 3.32 2.32
N LEU A 15 -13.93 3.31 1.18
CA LEU A 15 -14.54 3.38 -0.16
C LEU A 15 -15.26 2.09 -0.57
N ASN A 16 -15.07 0.99 0.17
CA ASN A 16 -15.78 -0.29 0.00
C ASN A 16 -15.65 -0.91 -1.41
N PHE A 17 -14.46 -0.79 -2.02
CA PHE A 17 -14.14 -1.52 -3.24
C PHE A 17 -13.67 -2.95 -2.92
N SER A 18 -14.01 -3.90 -3.79
CA SER A 18 -13.54 -5.28 -3.68
C SER A 18 -12.03 -5.36 -3.90
N ILE A 19 -11.33 -6.10 -3.05
CA ILE A 19 -9.88 -6.34 -3.20
C ILE A 19 -9.65 -7.29 -4.38
N THR A 20 -8.86 -6.85 -5.36
CA THR A 20 -8.48 -7.64 -6.54
C THR A 20 -7.10 -8.27 -6.41
N ASP A 21 -6.18 -7.63 -5.68
CA ASP A 21 -4.87 -8.17 -5.29
C ASP A 21 -4.63 -7.87 -3.82
N ARG A 22 -4.44 -8.91 -3.00
CA ARG A 22 -4.34 -8.78 -1.55
C ARG A 22 -3.03 -8.11 -1.14
N TRP A 23 -3.05 -7.50 0.04
CA TRP A 23 -1.87 -6.92 0.68
C TRP A 23 -0.62 -7.80 0.58
N ARG A 24 0.38 -7.32 -0.16
CA ARG A 24 1.66 -8.02 -0.36
C ARG A 24 2.83 -7.05 -0.50
N SER A 25 4.04 -7.54 -0.24
CA SER A 25 5.25 -6.78 -0.49
C SER A 25 5.54 -6.64 -1.99
N TRP A 26 6.10 -5.50 -2.38
CA TRP A 26 6.73 -5.33 -3.70
C TRP A 26 8.24 -5.10 -3.53
N HIS A 27 8.99 -5.50 -4.55
CA HIS A 27 10.45 -5.61 -4.47
C HIS A 27 11.15 -4.82 -5.60
N VAL A 28 12.31 -4.27 -5.26
CA VAL A 28 13.29 -3.68 -6.20
C VAL A 28 14.66 -4.21 -5.78
N ASP A 29 15.45 -4.69 -6.74
CA ASP A 29 16.79 -5.27 -6.52
C ASP A 29 16.84 -6.34 -5.41
N GLY A 30 15.80 -7.19 -5.36
CA GLY A 30 15.68 -8.26 -4.36
C GLY A 30 15.34 -7.80 -2.94
N GLN A 31 15.13 -6.50 -2.72
CA GLN A 31 14.75 -5.94 -1.43
C GLN A 31 13.29 -5.51 -1.40
N VAL A 32 12.65 -5.61 -0.23
CA VAL A 32 11.30 -5.09 0.00
C VAL A 32 11.33 -3.57 -0.09
N ALA A 33 10.72 -3.04 -1.15
CA ALA A 33 10.60 -1.60 -1.38
C ALA A 33 9.31 -1.04 -0.76
N GLY A 34 8.35 -1.89 -0.41
CA GLY A 34 7.16 -1.53 0.35
C GLY A 34 6.05 -2.58 0.22
N TYR A 35 4.81 -2.15 0.42
CA TYR A 35 3.60 -2.98 0.31
C TYR A 35 2.55 -2.37 -0.62
N THR A 36 1.77 -3.22 -1.28
CA THR A 36 0.71 -2.85 -2.21
C THR A 36 -0.57 -3.66 -1.98
N GLU A 37 -1.72 -3.08 -2.32
CA GLU A 37 -3.03 -3.75 -2.39
C GLU A 37 -3.87 -3.08 -3.47
N SER A 38 -4.53 -3.89 -4.32
CA SER A 38 -5.29 -3.42 -5.47
C SER A 38 -6.78 -3.66 -5.28
N TYR A 39 -7.59 -2.77 -5.83
CA TYR A 39 -9.03 -2.73 -5.69
C TYR A 39 -9.73 -2.73 -7.06
N SER A 40 -11.03 -3.09 -7.08
CA SER A 40 -11.81 -3.32 -8.31
C SER A 40 -12.10 -2.08 -9.16
N ASN A 41 -11.84 -0.87 -8.66
CA ASN A 41 -12.02 0.39 -9.40
C ASN A 41 -10.72 0.89 -10.08
N ASN A 42 -9.74 0.00 -10.31
CA ASN A 42 -8.39 0.34 -10.77
C ASN A 42 -7.58 1.19 -9.79
N LEU A 43 -7.96 1.25 -8.51
CA LEU A 43 -7.16 1.87 -7.45
C LEU A 43 -6.10 0.88 -6.94
N THR A 44 -4.87 1.37 -6.80
CA THR A 44 -3.78 0.65 -6.13
C THR A 44 -3.26 1.51 -4.98
N PHE A 45 -3.27 0.97 -3.76
CA PHE A 45 -2.64 1.59 -2.62
C PHE A 45 -1.23 1.03 -2.46
N ALA A 46 -0.21 1.88 -2.46
CA ALA A 46 1.19 1.50 -2.31
C ALA A 46 1.88 2.30 -1.20
N THR A 47 2.77 1.63 -0.48
CA THR A 47 3.70 2.25 0.49
C THR A 47 5.11 2.16 -0.06
N VAL A 48 5.97 3.13 0.33
CA VAL A 48 7.40 3.13 0.02
C VAL A 48 8.15 3.06 1.35
N LYS A 49 8.95 2.01 1.52
CA LYS A 49 9.84 1.83 2.66
C LYS A 49 11.04 2.76 2.49
N VAL A 50 11.12 3.77 3.35
CA VAL A 50 12.32 4.62 3.42
C VAL A 50 13.34 3.95 4.34
N LYS A 51 14.54 3.72 3.83
CA LYS A 51 15.70 3.36 4.65
C LYS A 51 16.45 4.65 4.96
N LEU A 52 16.37 5.11 6.21
CA LEU A 52 17.24 6.17 6.70
C LEU A 52 18.52 5.48 7.18
N PHE A 53 19.59 5.62 6.38
CA PHE A 53 20.99 5.21 6.60
C PHE A 53 21.18 3.83 7.26
#